data_AF-A0A7W6V3Z2-F1
#
_entry.id   AF-A0A7W6V3Z2-F1
#
_cell.length_a   1.000
_cell.length_b   1.000
_cell.length_c   1.000
_cell.angle_alpha   90.00
_cell.angle_beta   90.00
_cell.angle_gamma   90.00
#
_symmetry.space_group_name_H-M   'P 1'
#
loop_
_entity.id
_entity.type
_entity.pdbx_description
1 polymer ?
#
loop_
_entity_poly.entity_id
_entity_poly.type
_entity_poly.pdbx_seq_one_letter_code
_entity_poly.pdbx_strand_id
1 'polypeptide(L)'
;MIAQKAVLARHLEAGGTVVALGESCSDLWLPHVDFTGTPTNWWWWLDPTADLGVRVTEAAASHPLMAGIGDKQATWHLHGWFLPPDGAAVLVRDGEGRAILYEDTVSTKGTTVISSLDPMFHHGSHFMPATTGFLDRFVPNLKAFADV
;
A
#
# COMPACT_ATOMS: atom_id res chain seq x y z
N MET A 1 -12.57 10.13 -18.85
CA MET A 1 -12.14 8.71 -18.92
C MET A 1 -10.63 8.65 -18.76
N ILE A 2 -10.11 7.76 -17.90
CA ILE A 2 -8.66 7.52 -17.80
C ILE A 2 -8.25 6.61 -18.95
N ALA A 3 -7.51 7.15 -19.93
CA ALA A 3 -7.24 6.50 -21.22
C ALA A 3 -6.59 5.12 -21.09
N GLN A 4 -5.77 4.91 -20.06
CA GLN A 4 -5.00 3.68 -19.87
C GLN A 4 -5.70 2.61 -19.03
N LYS A 5 -6.94 2.83 -18.56
CA LYS A 5 -7.68 1.86 -17.72
C LYS A 5 -7.79 0.49 -18.39
N ALA A 6 -8.10 0.46 -19.69
CA ALA A 6 -8.20 -0.79 -20.44
C ALA A 6 -6.85 -1.49 -20.66
N VAL A 7 -5.73 -0.74 -20.68
CA VAL A 7 -4.39 -1.33 -20.79
C VAL A 7 -4.03 -2.05 -19.49
N LEU A 8 -4.25 -1.40 -18.35
CA LEU A 8 -3.97 -1.96 -17.03
C LEU A 8 -4.85 -3.18 -16.74
N ALA A 9 -6.14 -3.11 -17.07
CA ALA A 9 -7.04 -4.26 -16.96
C ALA A 9 -6.53 -5.46 -17.78
N ARG A 10 -6.10 -5.26 -19.04
CA ARG A 10 -5.53 -6.35 -19.85
C ARG A 10 -4.22 -6.89 -19.29
N HIS A 11 -3.38 -6.04 -18.71
CA HIS A 11 -2.13 -6.46 -18.07
C HIS A 11 -2.41 -7.37 -16.88
N LEU A 12 -3.36 -7.01 -16.02
CA LEU A 12 -3.81 -7.84 -14.89
C LEU A 12 -4.45 -9.16 -15.36
N GLU A 13 -5.31 -9.12 -16.38
CA GLU A 13 -5.89 -10.35 -16.98
C GLU A 13 -4.85 -11.26 -17.64
N ALA A 14 -3.68 -10.73 -18.00
CA ALA A 14 -2.55 -11.48 -18.53
C ALA A 14 -1.60 -12.02 -17.45
N GLY A 15 -1.89 -11.82 -16.16
CA GLY A 15 -1.04 -12.25 -15.05
C GLY A 15 0.03 -11.24 -14.64
N GLY A 16 -0.06 -10.00 -15.14
CA GLY A 16 0.88 -8.94 -14.82
C GLY A 16 0.72 -8.39 -13.40
N THR A 17 1.76 -7.75 -12.88
CA THR A 17 1.72 -7.06 -11.59
C THR A 17 1.49 -5.56 -11.78
N VAL A 18 0.62 -4.96 -10.95
CA VAL A 18 0.47 -3.50 -10.82
C VAL A 18 0.62 -3.10 -9.35
N VAL A 19 1.41 -2.06 -9.09
CA VAL A 19 1.60 -1.48 -7.75
C VAL A 19 1.08 -0.05 -7.75
N ALA A 20 0.12 0.23 -6.88
CA ALA A 20 -0.48 1.55 -6.69
C ALA A 20 -0.24 2.02 -5.26
N LEU A 21 0.54 3.08 -5.08
CA LEU A 21 0.91 3.61 -3.76
C LEU A 21 0.38 5.03 -3.60
N GLY A 22 0.07 5.39 -2.36
CA GLY A 22 -0.36 6.72 -1.95
C GLY A 22 -1.72 7.13 -2.53
N GLU A 23 -1.92 8.43 -2.62
CA GLU A 23 -3.11 9.04 -3.22
C GLU A 23 -3.05 9.03 -4.76
N SER A 24 -2.79 7.84 -5.33
CA SER A 24 -2.77 7.64 -6.78
C SER A 24 -4.18 7.56 -7.39
N CYS A 25 -5.24 7.66 -6.58
CA CYS A 25 -6.64 7.47 -6.95
C CYS A 25 -6.87 6.14 -7.68
N SER A 26 -6.32 5.07 -7.12
CA SER A 26 -6.36 3.72 -7.70
C SER A 26 -7.77 3.23 -8.02
N ASP A 27 -8.77 3.63 -7.24
CA ASP A 27 -10.20 3.37 -7.46
C ASP A 27 -10.71 3.86 -8.83
N LEU A 28 -10.10 4.90 -9.40
CA LEU A 28 -10.52 5.46 -10.67
C LEU A 28 -10.01 4.64 -11.87
N TRP A 29 -8.87 3.98 -11.74
CA TRP A 29 -8.15 3.36 -12.87
C TRP A 29 -7.81 1.88 -12.72
N LEU A 30 -7.90 1.30 -11.52
CA LEU A 30 -7.86 -0.16 -11.30
C LEU A 30 -9.27 -0.74 -11.17
N PRO A 31 -9.48 -2.00 -11.59
CA PRO A 31 -10.70 -2.71 -11.29
C PRO A 31 -10.68 -3.21 -9.83
N HIS A 32 -11.85 -3.48 -9.25
CA HIS A 32 -11.98 -4.12 -7.93
C HIS A 32 -11.31 -3.38 -6.75
N VAL A 33 -11.20 -2.05 -6.84
CA VAL A 33 -10.71 -1.21 -5.74
C VAL A 33 -11.86 -0.40 -5.18
N ASP A 34 -12.12 -0.58 -3.89
CA ASP A 34 -13.06 0.21 -3.09
C ASP A 34 -12.26 0.98 -2.04
N PHE A 35 -12.29 2.31 -2.15
CA PHE A 35 -11.47 3.23 -1.36
C PHE A 35 -12.34 4.31 -0.72
N THR A 36 -12.11 4.54 0.57
CA THR A 36 -12.67 5.67 1.31
C THR A 36 -11.54 6.58 1.77
N GLY A 37 -11.50 7.79 1.23
CA GLY A 37 -10.55 8.82 1.64
C GLY A 37 -10.82 9.33 3.06
N THR A 38 -9.74 9.67 3.77
CA THR A 38 -9.82 10.28 5.10
C THR A 38 -8.87 11.47 5.19
N PRO A 39 -9.20 12.51 5.99
CA PRO A 39 -8.26 13.59 6.23
C PRO A 39 -6.93 13.08 6.80
N THR A 40 -5.83 13.49 6.18
CA THR A 40 -4.49 13.12 6.61
C THR A 40 -4.08 13.91 7.84
N ASN A 41 -3.65 13.22 8.90
CA ASN A 41 -3.01 13.88 10.04
C ASN A 41 -1.56 14.22 9.70
N TRP A 42 -1.31 15.50 9.36
CA TRP A 42 0.01 15.98 8.96
C TRP A 42 0.98 16.26 10.11
N TRP A 43 0.59 16.06 11.37
CA TRP A 43 1.37 16.60 12.50
C TRP A 43 1.41 15.65 13.70
N TRP A 44 0.96 14.40 13.55
CA TRP A 44 0.84 13.46 14.67
C TRP A 44 2.16 13.27 15.43
N TRP A 45 3.30 13.25 14.72
CA TRP A 45 4.62 13.05 15.31
C TRP A 45 5.17 14.23 16.12
N LEU A 46 4.49 15.39 16.12
CA LEU A 46 4.91 16.52 16.96
C LEU A 46 4.77 16.19 18.45
N ASP A 47 3.83 15.29 18.77
CA ASP A 47 3.77 14.66 20.08
C ASP A 47 4.64 13.39 20.06
N PRO A 48 5.75 13.32 20.83
CA PRO A 48 6.62 12.16 20.85
C PRO A 48 5.97 10.90 21.44
N THR A 49 4.80 11.04 22.06
CA THR A 49 4.00 9.94 22.61
C THR A 49 2.84 9.52 21.69
N ALA A 50 2.58 10.28 20.62
CA ALA A 50 1.51 9.93 19.69
C ALA A 50 1.82 8.64 18.93
N ASP A 51 0.77 7.89 18.70
CA ASP A 51 0.76 6.66 17.94
C ASP A 51 -0.38 6.73 16.94
N LEU A 52 -0.06 6.65 15.65
CA LEU A 52 -1.06 6.66 14.58
C LEU A 52 -1.91 5.37 14.57
N GLY A 53 -1.51 4.36 15.36
CA GLY A 53 -2.20 3.08 15.47
C GLY A 53 -1.98 2.16 14.27
N VAL A 54 -1.11 2.54 13.32
CA VAL A 54 -0.79 1.73 12.16
C VAL A 54 -0.05 0.47 12.59
N ARG A 55 -0.50 -0.69 12.11
CA ARG A 55 0.07 -2.00 12.44
C ARG A 55 0.19 -2.89 11.23
N VAL A 56 1.33 -3.58 11.10
CA VAL A 56 1.46 -4.71 10.17
C VAL A 56 0.65 -5.90 10.67
N THR A 57 0.06 -6.66 9.76
CA THR A 57 -0.76 -7.82 10.11
C THR A 57 0.08 -9.09 10.30
N GLU A 58 -0.53 -10.16 10.80
CA GLU A 58 0.10 -11.49 10.81
C GLU A 58 0.43 -11.97 9.39
N ALA A 59 -0.44 -11.69 8.41
CA ALA A 59 -0.18 -12.01 7.01
C ALA A 59 1.10 -11.33 6.50
N ALA A 60 1.33 -10.07 6.88
CA ALA A 60 2.55 -9.34 6.54
C ALA A 60 3.81 -9.99 7.14
N ALA A 61 3.76 -10.56 8.34
CA ALA A 61 4.93 -11.18 8.97
C ALA A 61 5.52 -12.32 8.13
N SER A 62 4.70 -13.04 7.37
CA SER A 62 5.13 -14.10 6.45
C SER A 62 5.21 -13.67 4.98
N HIS A 63 4.80 -12.44 4.64
CA HIS A 63 4.67 -12.01 3.25
C HIS A 63 6.04 -11.59 2.66
N PRO A 64 6.47 -12.14 1.51
CA PRO A 64 7.76 -11.80 0.92
C PRO A 64 7.96 -10.30 0.68
N LEU A 65 6.91 -9.61 0.20
CA LEU A 65 6.93 -8.16 -0.01
C LEU A 65 7.24 -7.34 1.27
N MET A 66 6.85 -7.88 2.43
CA MET A 66 6.96 -7.22 3.73
C MET A 66 8.21 -7.64 4.51
N ALA A 67 9.12 -8.42 3.90
CA ALA A 67 10.34 -8.85 4.57
C ALA A 67 11.16 -7.65 5.08
N GLY A 68 11.34 -7.58 6.40
CA GLY A 68 12.04 -6.48 7.06
C GLY A 68 11.24 -5.18 7.22
N ILE A 69 9.92 -5.19 6.95
CA ILE A 69 9.00 -4.07 7.13
C ILE A 69 8.11 -4.36 8.33
N GLY A 70 8.35 -3.67 9.45
CA GLY A 70 7.45 -3.68 10.62
C GLY A 70 6.72 -2.36 10.80
N ASP A 71 6.00 -2.20 11.91
CA ASP A 71 5.19 -1.00 12.22
C ASP A 71 5.96 0.30 12.03
N LYS A 72 7.22 0.36 12.47
CA LYS A 72 8.08 1.55 12.34
C LYS A 72 8.36 1.94 10.89
N GLN A 73 8.50 0.97 10.00
CA GLN A 73 8.70 1.23 8.57
C GLN A 73 7.38 1.53 7.89
N ALA A 74 6.26 1.00 8.39
CA ALA A 74 4.92 1.13 7.80
C ALA A 74 4.11 2.35 8.30
N THR A 75 4.65 3.16 9.21
CA THR A 75 3.91 4.27 9.85
C THR A 75 4.42 5.64 9.42
N TRP A 76 3.62 6.34 8.61
CA TRP A 76 3.71 7.77 8.29
C TRP A 76 2.31 8.26 7.88
N HIS A 77 2.20 9.26 7.01
CA HIS A 77 0.92 9.69 6.43
C HIS A 77 0.17 8.57 5.69
N LEU A 78 -1.13 8.53 5.91
CA LEU A 78 -2.10 7.68 5.21
C LEU A 78 -3.25 8.57 4.73
N HIS A 79 -3.86 8.20 3.60
CA HIS A 79 -4.85 9.05 2.91
C HIS A 79 -6.26 8.45 2.87
N GLY A 80 -6.46 7.31 3.53
CA GLY A 80 -7.72 6.59 3.55
C GLY A 80 -7.53 5.10 3.76
N TRP A 81 -8.58 4.34 3.52
CA TRP A 81 -8.63 2.89 3.71
C TRP A 81 -9.41 2.21 2.59
N PHE A 82 -9.22 0.90 2.47
CA PHE A 82 -9.83 0.08 1.43
C PHE A 82 -10.80 -0.97 2.01
N LEU A 83 -11.71 -1.46 1.17
CA LEU A 83 -12.41 -2.73 1.36
C LEU A 83 -11.81 -3.78 0.41
N PRO A 84 -10.80 -4.55 0.85
CA PRO A 84 -10.21 -5.60 0.03
C PRO A 84 -11.24 -6.71 -0.26
N PRO A 85 -11.17 -7.36 -1.41
CA PRO A 85 -12.01 -8.52 -1.71
C PRO A 85 -11.67 -9.69 -0.78
N ASP A 86 -12.65 -10.58 -0.57
CA ASP A 86 -12.46 -11.79 0.23
C ASP A 86 -11.32 -12.64 -0.36
N GLY A 87 -10.33 -12.98 0.47
CA GLY A 87 -9.14 -13.73 0.08
C GLY A 87 -7.91 -12.87 -0.25
N ALA A 88 -8.05 -11.55 -0.35
CA ALA A 88 -6.90 -10.65 -0.44
C ALA A 88 -6.08 -10.65 0.86
N ALA A 89 -4.76 -10.50 0.72
CA ALA A 89 -3.84 -10.43 1.85
C ALA A 89 -3.74 -8.98 2.35
N VAL A 90 -4.42 -8.67 3.45
CA VAL A 90 -4.27 -7.38 4.15
C VAL A 90 -2.92 -7.37 4.86
N LEU A 91 -2.03 -6.43 4.52
CA LEU A 91 -0.67 -6.36 5.04
C LEU A 91 -0.51 -5.31 6.14
N VAL A 92 -1.24 -4.19 6.04
CA VAL A 92 -1.20 -3.11 7.04
C VAL A 92 -2.60 -2.61 7.32
N ARG A 93 -2.89 -2.34 8.59
CA ARG A 93 -4.12 -1.70 9.06
C ARG A 93 -3.83 -0.36 9.74
N ASP A 94 -4.78 0.55 9.67
CA ASP A 94 -4.76 1.79 10.46
C ASP A 94 -5.16 1.56 11.93
N GLY A 95 -5.17 2.64 12.72
CA GLY A 95 -5.55 2.60 14.13
C GLY A 95 -7.00 2.20 14.44
N GLU A 96 -7.87 2.14 13.42
CA GLU A 96 -9.24 1.63 13.54
C GLU A 96 -9.36 0.19 13.03
N GLY A 97 -8.24 -0.43 12.61
CA GLY A 97 -8.21 -1.78 12.09
C GLY A 97 -8.65 -1.89 10.63
N ARG A 98 -8.73 -0.80 9.86
CA ARG A 98 -9.12 -0.80 8.44
C ARG A 98 -7.90 -1.03 7.55
N ALA A 99 -8.09 -1.69 6.40
CA ALA A 99 -6.99 -2.01 5.50
C ALA A 99 -6.42 -0.76 4.82
N ILE A 100 -5.10 -0.57 4.88
CA ILE A 100 -4.42 0.56 4.23
C ILE A 100 -3.30 0.14 3.27
N LEU A 101 -2.83 -1.11 3.36
CA LEU A 101 -1.97 -1.76 2.37
C LEU A 101 -2.41 -3.22 2.24
N TYR A 102 -2.66 -3.68 1.02
CA TYR A 102 -3.02 -5.07 0.75
C TYR A 102 -2.49 -5.55 -0.60
N GLU A 103 -2.38 -6.88 -0.72
CA GLU A 103 -2.17 -7.58 -1.99
C GLU A 103 -3.47 -8.28 -2.40
N ASP A 104 -3.83 -8.12 -3.68
CA ASP A 104 -4.92 -8.84 -4.32
C ASP A 104 -4.39 -9.70 -5.47
N THR A 105 -4.54 -11.00 -5.30
CA THR A 105 -4.27 -12.05 -6.30
C THR A 105 -5.52 -12.86 -6.64
N VAL A 106 -6.70 -12.42 -6.17
CA VAL A 106 -7.96 -13.16 -6.27
C VAL A 106 -8.95 -12.52 -7.25
N SER A 107 -8.88 -11.20 -7.45
CA SER A 107 -9.79 -10.49 -8.36
C SER A 107 -9.47 -10.68 -9.83
N THR A 108 -8.21 -10.95 -10.16
CA THR A 108 -7.74 -11.16 -11.54
C THR A 108 -6.69 -12.27 -11.58
N LYS A 109 -6.20 -12.62 -12.77
CA LYS A 109 -5.06 -13.56 -12.89
C LYS A 109 -3.72 -12.94 -12.45
N GLY A 110 -3.64 -11.62 -12.39
CA GLY A 110 -2.46 -10.86 -12.02
C GLY A 110 -2.47 -10.44 -10.57
N THR A 111 -1.42 -9.72 -10.18
CA THR A 111 -1.22 -9.25 -8.82
C THR A 111 -1.40 -7.74 -8.73
N THR A 112 -2.18 -7.29 -7.76
CA THR A 112 -2.30 -5.86 -7.45
C THR A 112 -1.84 -5.61 -6.02
N VAL A 113 -0.88 -4.70 -5.85
CA VAL A 113 -0.47 -4.21 -4.51
C VAL A 113 -0.95 -2.78 -4.37
N ILE A 114 -1.78 -2.51 -3.37
CA ILE A 114 -2.46 -1.23 -3.21
C ILE A 114 -2.19 -0.68 -1.83
N SER A 115 -1.76 0.58 -1.74
CA SER A 115 -1.52 1.27 -0.49
C SER A 115 -2.08 2.68 -0.49
N SER A 116 -2.67 3.12 0.62
CA SER A 116 -2.98 4.52 0.88
C SER A 116 -1.79 5.27 1.49
N LEU A 117 -0.72 4.56 1.82
CA LEU A 117 0.55 5.15 2.23
C LEU A 117 1.34 5.57 0.98
N ASP A 118 1.92 6.77 0.99
CA ASP A 118 2.56 7.46 -0.13
C ASP A 118 4.10 7.60 0.02
N PRO A 119 4.85 6.48 0.02
CA PRO A 119 6.25 6.49 0.42
C PRO A 119 7.13 7.30 -0.54
N MET A 120 6.78 7.31 -1.83
CA MET A 120 7.57 7.98 -2.87
C MET A 120 7.60 9.50 -2.69
N PHE A 121 6.43 10.11 -2.43
CA PHE A 121 6.30 11.54 -2.23
C PHE A 121 7.11 12.00 -1.02
N HIS A 122 6.96 11.29 0.10
CA HIS A 122 7.62 11.64 1.35
C HIS A 122 9.11 11.33 1.37
N HIS A 123 9.53 10.25 0.73
CA HIS A 123 10.95 9.97 0.53
C HIS A 123 11.61 11.09 -0.26
N GLY A 124 10.99 11.50 -1.39
CA GLY A 124 11.46 12.61 -2.21
C GLY A 124 11.39 13.98 -1.52
N SER A 125 10.57 14.11 -0.48
CA SER A 125 10.43 15.37 0.29
C SER A 125 11.36 15.44 1.51
N HIS A 126 12.10 14.37 1.82
CA HIS A 126 13.16 14.33 2.84
C HIS A 126 12.76 14.63 4.29
N PHE A 127 11.47 14.61 4.66
CA PHE A 127 11.03 14.96 6.01
C PHE A 127 10.40 13.81 6.80
N MET A 128 10.18 12.64 6.19
CA MET A 128 9.65 11.43 6.85
C MET A 128 10.63 10.25 6.69
N PRO A 129 11.58 10.05 7.62
CA PRO A 129 12.61 9.01 7.51
C PRO A 129 12.07 7.58 7.38
N ALA A 130 10.87 7.32 7.92
CA ALA A 130 10.21 6.01 7.83
C ALA A 130 10.02 5.56 6.37
N THR A 131 9.77 6.49 5.43
CA THR A 131 9.52 6.13 4.03
C THR A 131 10.78 5.68 3.30
N THR A 132 11.96 6.22 3.66
CA THR A 132 13.25 5.65 3.20
C THR A 132 13.40 4.23 3.72
N GLY A 133 13.18 4.00 5.02
CA GLY A 133 13.26 2.67 5.62
C GLY A 133 12.28 1.67 5.01
N PHE A 134 11.08 2.12 4.63
CA PHE A 134 10.12 1.33 3.87
C PHE A 134 10.66 0.98 2.49
N LEU A 135 11.07 1.98 1.70
CA LEU A 135 11.48 1.79 0.31
C LEU A 135 12.77 0.98 0.14
N ASP A 136 13.73 1.12 1.08
CA ASP A 136 14.95 0.32 1.13
C ASP A 136 14.67 -1.19 1.25
N ARG A 137 13.49 -1.56 1.74
CA ARG A 137 13.02 -2.94 1.83
C ARG A 137 12.04 -3.28 0.72
N PHE A 138 11.01 -2.46 0.56
CA PHE A 138 9.90 -2.70 -0.34
C PHE A 138 10.34 -2.83 -1.80
N VAL A 139 11.21 -1.96 -2.29
CA VAL A 139 11.62 -1.98 -3.71
C VAL A 139 12.43 -3.25 -4.05
N PRO A 140 13.47 -3.64 -3.28
CA PRO A 140 14.14 -4.92 -3.49
C PRO A 140 13.22 -6.13 -3.32
N ASN A 141 12.33 -6.12 -2.32
CA ASN A 141 11.37 -7.21 -2.10
C ASN A 141 10.40 -7.34 -3.27
N LEU A 142 9.88 -6.22 -3.78
CA LEU A 142 8.99 -6.18 -4.94
C LEU A 142 9.66 -6.75 -6.18
N LYS A 143 10.93 -6.41 -6.41
CA LYS A 143 11.71 -6.95 -7.51
C LYS A 143 11.77 -8.48 -7.44
N ALA A 144 12.15 -9.02 -6.28
CA ALA A 144 12.22 -10.46 -6.07
C ALA A 144 10.83 -11.13 -6.15
N PHE A 145 9.80 -10.44 -5.67
CA PHE A 145 8.43 -10.94 -5.62
C PHE A 145 7.77 -11.02 -7.00
N ALA A 146 7.99 -10.01 -7.86
CA ALA A 146 7.40 -9.96 -9.19
C ALA A 146 8.17 -10.77 -10.26
N ASP A 147 9.23 -11.48 -9.86
CA ASP A 147 10.12 -12.24 -10.74
C ASP A 147 10.71 -11.40 -11.90
N VAL A 148 11.14 -10.16 -11.57
CA VAL A 148 11.69 -9.16 -12.52
C VAL A 148 13.11 -8.72 -12.19
#